data_AF-A0A8B8B6U9-F1
#
_entry.id   AF-A0A8B8B6U9-F1
#
_cell.length_a   1.000
_cell.length_b   1.000
_cell.length_c   1.000
_cell.angle_alpha   90.00
_cell.angle_beta   90.00
_cell.angle_gamma   90.00
#
_symmetry.space_group_name_H-M   'P 1'
#
loop_
_entity.id
_entity.type
_entity.pdbx_description
1 polymer ?
#
loop_
_entity_poly.entity_id
_entity_poly.type
_entity_poly.pdbx_seq_one_letter_code
_entity_poly.pdbx_strand_id
1 'polypeptide(L)'
;MRYMRKIPTQSTGGTFVRWGRKECPGNNTELIYSGFAGGSWYDHTGAAAEFVCLPPDPELTTKYTSSYARIYGAEYDSSDFAPRAENGDDLPCSVCRSTVGSSVLMIPGKSSCYDGWSLQYHGDLVAGYYAHKAATQYICLDEHYETLTAGQNNDEGKLFYPVKAVCGSLACPPYHNDRYLTSVVCTK
;
A
#
# COMPACT_ATOMS: atom_id res chain seq x y z
N MET A 1 -32.51 -38.45 16.46
CA MET A 1 -32.00 -37.07 16.57
C MET A 1 -30.77 -36.94 15.67
N ARG A 2 -30.88 -36.21 14.55
CA ARG A 2 -29.73 -35.93 13.68
C ARG A 2 -28.94 -34.77 14.28
N TYR A 3 -27.67 -34.99 14.61
CA TYR A 3 -26.75 -33.93 14.99
C TYR A 3 -26.58 -32.98 13.79
N MET A 4 -27.13 -31.77 13.89
CA MET A 4 -26.73 -30.67 13.01
C MET A 4 -25.32 -30.28 13.40
N ARG A 5 -24.33 -30.60 12.57
CA ARG A 5 -23.02 -29.94 12.63
C ARG A 5 -23.27 -28.46 12.36
N LYS A 6 -22.96 -27.58 13.33
CA LYS A 6 -22.76 -26.16 13.03
C LYS A 6 -21.61 -26.08 12.03
N ILE A 7 -21.93 -25.80 10.77
CA ILE A 7 -20.94 -25.34 9.80
C ILE A 7 -20.39 -24.04 10.40
N PRO A 8 -19.07 -23.88 10.57
CA PRO A 8 -18.52 -22.58 10.96
C PRO A 8 -19.03 -21.59 9.93
N THR A 9 -19.75 -20.56 10.36
CA THR A 9 -20.09 -19.45 9.47
C THR A 9 -18.77 -18.97 8.90
N GLN A 10 -18.55 -19.25 7.60
CA GLN A 10 -17.35 -18.85 6.91
C GLN A 10 -17.32 -17.33 7.05
N SER A 11 -16.42 -16.84 7.89
CA SER A 11 -16.32 -15.41 8.16
C SER A 11 -15.89 -14.79 6.84
N THR A 12 -16.85 -14.21 6.13
CA THR A 12 -16.64 -13.55 4.85
C THR A 12 -15.99 -12.21 5.16
N GLY A 13 -14.86 -11.93 4.52
CA GLY A 13 -14.07 -10.74 4.81
C GLY A 13 -13.03 -10.49 3.75
N GLY A 14 -12.89 -9.23 3.36
CA GLY A 14 -11.98 -8.79 2.31
C GLY A 14 -10.66 -8.35 2.92
N THR A 15 -9.54 -8.73 2.30
CA THR A 15 -8.20 -8.35 2.75
C THR A 15 -7.69 -7.14 1.98
N PHE A 16 -7.11 -6.18 2.68
CA PHE A 16 -6.48 -5.01 2.11
C PHE A 16 -5.18 -4.68 2.84
N VAL A 17 -4.29 -3.96 2.17
CA VAL A 17 -3.07 -3.42 2.80
C VAL A 17 -3.33 -1.95 3.14
N ARG A 18 -2.95 -1.56 4.34
CA ARG A 18 -2.85 -0.17 4.75
C ARG A 18 -1.38 0.24 4.71
N TRP A 19 -1.04 1.10 3.75
CA TRP A 19 0.32 1.55 3.54
C TRP A 19 0.62 2.76 4.42
N GLY A 20 1.77 2.77 5.08
CA GLY A 20 2.19 3.83 5.99
C GLY A 20 1.69 3.67 7.43
N ARG A 21 1.04 2.56 7.79
CA ARG A 21 0.54 2.34 9.17
C ARG A 21 0.83 0.92 9.62
N LYS A 22 1.05 0.75 10.93
CA LYS A 22 1.28 -0.57 11.57
C LYS A 22 0.00 -1.24 12.07
N GLU A 23 -1.11 -0.49 12.08
CA GLU A 23 -2.40 -0.93 12.62
C GLU A 23 -3.52 -0.82 11.58
N CYS A 24 -4.52 -1.69 11.72
CA CYS A 24 -5.72 -1.64 10.89
C CYS A 24 -6.69 -0.53 11.33
N PRO A 25 -7.49 0.02 10.41
CA PRO A 25 -8.38 1.12 10.72
C PRO A 25 -9.73 0.64 11.26
N GLY A 26 -10.27 1.36 12.25
CA GLY A 26 -11.63 1.14 12.76
C GLY A 26 -11.86 -0.22 13.45
N ASN A 27 -13.07 -0.39 13.99
CA ASN A 27 -13.40 -1.57 14.80
C ASN A 27 -13.88 -2.79 13.98
N ASN A 28 -14.11 -2.61 12.68
CA ASN A 28 -14.59 -3.66 11.78
C ASN A 28 -13.47 -4.28 10.95
N THR A 29 -12.23 -4.17 11.44
CA THR A 29 -11.06 -4.77 10.82
C THR A 29 -10.25 -5.55 11.84
N GLU A 30 -9.60 -6.59 11.36
CA GLU A 30 -8.68 -7.44 12.10
C GLU A 30 -7.29 -7.28 11.50
N LEU A 31 -6.29 -7.06 12.35
CA LEU A 31 -4.89 -7.11 11.95
C LEU A 31 -4.48 -8.54 11.69
N ILE A 32 -4.04 -8.83 10.45
CA ILE A 32 -3.42 -10.11 10.11
C ILE A 32 -1.94 -10.06 10.51
N TYR A 33 -1.22 -9.05 10.03
CA TYR A 33 0.13 -8.72 10.49
C TYR A 33 0.50 -7.27 10.18
N SER A 34 1.40 -6.71 10.98
CA SER A 34 2.16 -5.50 10.66
C SER A 34 3.51 -5.93 10.06
N GLY A 35 4.01 -5.16 9.10
CA GLY A 35 5.20 -5.53 8.34
C GLY A 35 5.93 -4.34 7.73
N PHE A 36 6.76 -4.65 6.74
CA PHE A 36 7.63 -3.71 6.04
C PHE A 36 7.15 -3.56 4.60
N ALA A 37 6.84 -2.35 4.15
CA ALA A 37 6.52 -2.16 2.75
C ALA A 37 7.78 -2.38 1.91
N GLY A 38 7.64 -3.02 0.77
CA GLY A 38 8.77 -3.34 -0.08
C GLY A 38 8.40 -3.58 -1.54
N GLY A 39 9.44 -3.78 -2.34
CA GLY A 39 9.32 -4.04 -3.77
C GLY A 39 10.68 -4.09 -4.45
N SER A 40 10.72 -3.89 -5.76
CA SER A 40 11.97 -3.85 -6.51
C SER A 40 12.68 -2.49 -6.44
N TRP A 41 14.01 -2.50 -6.54
CA TRP A 41 14.84 -1.30 -6.74
C TRP A 41 14.34 -0.50 -7.93
N TYR A 42 14.30 0.81 -7.79
CA TYR A 42 13.70 1.70 -8.78
C TYR A 42 14.40 1.70 -10.16
N ASP A 43 15.67 1.33 -10.25
CA ASP A 43 16.45 1.36 -11.50
C ASP A 43 16.69 -0.02 -12.15
N HIS A 44 16.10 -1.10 -11.63
CA HIS A 44 16.21 -2.42 -12.24
C HIS A 44 15.24 -2.61 -13.41
N THR A 45 15.75 -3.00 -14.58
CA THR A 45 14.92 -3.24 -15.78
C THR A 45 14.08 -4.51 -15.72
N GLY A 46 14.49 -5.49 -14.91
CA GLY A 46 13.74 -6.73 -14.62
C GLY A 46 12.91 -6.65 -13.34
N ALA A 47 12.66 -5.44 -12.84
CA ALA A 47 11.92 -5.21 -11.60
C ALA A 47 10.46 -5.69 -11.67
N ALA A 48 10.00 -6.21 -10.54
CA ALA A 48 8.59 -6.43 -10.28
C ALA A 48 7.89 -5.08 -9.97
N ALA A 49 6.67 -4.89 -10.46
CA ALA A 49 5.98 -3.60 -10.38
C ALA A 49 5.30 -3.38 -9.02
N GLU A 50 4.82 -4.44 -8.40
CA GLU A 50 4.02 -4.42 -7.19
C GLU A 50 4.74 -3.81 -5.99
N PHE A 51 3.93 -3.29 -5.07
CA PHE A 51 4.31 -3.15 -3.67
C PHE A 51 3.84 -4.40 -2.92
N VAL A 52 4.65 -4.88 -1.99
CA VAL A 52 4.29 -5.98 -1.10
C VAL A 52 4.48 -5.55 0.34
N CYS A 53 3.64 -6.09 1.22
CA CYS A 53 3.83 -5.97 2.66
C CYS A 53 4.59 -7.21 3.12
N LEU A 54 5.82 -7.06 3.57
CA LEU A 54 6.67 -8.16 4.01
C LEU A 54 6.42 -8.45 5.48
N PRO A 55 6.19 -9.72 5.87
CA PRO A 55 6.02 -10.06 7.26
C PRO A 55 7.34 -9.91 8.05
N PRO A 56 7.28 -9.67 9.36
CA PRO A 56 8.45 -9.52 10.22
C PRO A 56 9.18 -10.85 10.48
N ASP A 57 8.54 -11.97 10.18
CA ASP A 57 8.99 -13.35 10.38
C ASP A 57 9.08 -14.14 9.05
N PRO A 58 9.98 -13.76 8.14
CA PRO A 58 10.07 -14.40 6.83
C PRO A 58 10.57 -15.85 6.92
N GLU A 59 9.93 -16.75 6.17
CA GLU A 59 10.45 -18.09 5.91
C GLU A 59 11.48 -18.07 4.78
N LEU A 60 12.68 -18.57 5.03
CA LEU A 60 13.80 -18.54 4.08
C LEU A 60 14.03 -19.90 3.43
N THR A 61 14.49 -19.91 2.17
CA THR A 61 14.83 -21.13 1.41
C THR A 61 16.22 -21.06 0.82
N THR A 62 16.91 -22.21 0.75
CA THR A 62 18.25 -22.36 0.16
C THR A 62 18.24 -23.20 -1.12
N LYS A 63 17.05 -23.40 -1.72
CA LYS A 63 16.86 -24.30 -2.87
C LYS A 63 17.56 -23.84 -4.15
N TYR A 64 17.76 -22.53 -4.33
CA TYR A 64 18.27 -21.94 -5.58
C TYR A 64 19.71 -21.44 -5.41
N THR A 65 20.53 -21.57 -6.47
CA THR A 65 21.98 -21.28 -6.41
C THR A 65 22.50 -20.42 -7.57
N SER A 66 21.61 -19.96 -8.46
CA SER A 66 21.98 -19.23 -9.68
C SER A 66 21.22 -17.90 -9.76
N SER A 67 20.62 -17.58 -10.89
CA SER A 67 19.91 -16.33 -11.16
C SER A 67 18.84 -16.01 -10.11
N TYR A 68 18.59 -14.72 -9.87
CA TYR A 68 17.73 -14.24 -8.80
C TYR A 68 17.03 -12.93 -9.16
N ALA A 69 15.86 -12.71 -8.56
CA ALA A 69 15.24 -11.39 -8.45
C ALA A 69 15.64 -10.75 -7.10
N ARG A 70 15.39 -9.46 -6.93
CA ARG A 70 15.69 -8.74 -5.69
C ARG A 70 14.46 -8.06 -5.12
N ILE A 71 14.42 -7.94 -3.80
CA ILE A 71 13.42 -7.22 -3.04
C ILE A 71 14.10 -6.28 -2.05
N TYR A 72 13.52 -5.11 -1.87
CA TYR A 72 14.02 -3.99 -1.09
C TYR A 72 12.91 -3.43 -0.21
N GLY A 73 13.29 -2.78 0.90
CA GLY A 73 12.38 -1.93 1.68
C GLY A 73 11.92 -0.74 0.85
N ALA A 74 10.73 -0.22 1.17
CA ALA A 74 10.22 1.00 0.56
C ALA A 74 10.54 2.20 1.43
N GLU A 75 11.00 3.27 0.80
CA GLU A 75 11.56 4.44 1.48
C GLU A 75 10.84 5.72 1.05
N TYR A 76 10.67 6.64 2.00
CA TYR A 76 10.31 8.02 1.71
C TYR A 76 11.55 8.74 1.15
N ASP A 77 11.56 9.02 -0.16
CA ASP A 77 12.67 9.73 -0.82
C ASP A 77 12.22 11.12 -1.34
N SER A 78 11.56 11.90 -0.49
CA SER A 78 11.22 13.29 -0.81
C SER A 78 10.95 14.09 0.45
N SER A 79 11.28 15.39 0.43
CA SER A 79 10.85 16.34 1.47
C SER A 79 9.33 16.53 1.52
N ASP A 80 8.59 16.05 0.51
CA ASP A 80 7.12 16.12 0.47
C ASP A 80 6.46 15.36 1.63
N PHE A 81 7.18 14.44 2.28
CA PHE A 81 6.67 13.64 3.39
C PHE A 81 6.98 14.23 4.78
N ALA A 82 7.69 15.36 4.84
CA ALA A 82 7.95 16.07 6.08
C ALA A 82 6.67 16.72 6.64
N PRO A 83 6.51 16.84 7.97
CA PRO A 83 7.45 16.43 9.03
C PRO A 83 7.18 15.00 9.56
N ARG A 84 6.36 14.20 8.87
CA ARG A 84 5.94 12.87 9.35
C ARG A 84 6.95 11.78 9.02
N ALA A 85 7.65 11.94 7.89
CA ALA A 85 8.76 11.11 7.49
C ALA A 85 9.88 12.00 6.92
N GLU A 86 11.11 11.65 7.26
CA GLU A 86 12.32 12.26 6.71
C GLU A 86 12.80 11.47 5.49
N ASN A 87 13.71 12.05 4.71
CA ASN A 87 14.30 11.34 3.57
C ASN A 87 15.11 10.12 4.06
N GLY A 88 14.80 8.95 3.50
CA GLY A 88 15.41 7.67 3.86
C GLY A 88 14.67 6.92 4.97
N ASP A 89 13.54 7.45 5.46
CA ASP A 89 12.71 6.70 6.38
C ASP A 89 12.02 5.53 5.67
N ASP A 90 11.96 4.38 6.33
CA ASP A 90 11.28 3.22 5.78
C ASP A 90 9.75 3.27 6.03
N LEU A 91 8.99 2.82 5.03
CA LEU A 91 7.54 2.76 5.02
C LEU A 91 7.02 1.48 5.73
N PRO A 92 6.26 1.59 6.83
CA PRO A 92 5.54 0.46 7.39
C PRO A 92 4.30 0.09 6.57
N CYS A 93 3.81 -1.12 6.78
CA CYS A 93 2.51 -1.55 6.26
C CYS A 93 1.79 -2.46 7.24
N SER A 94 0.48 -2.58 7.10
CA SER A 94 -0.31 -3.56 7.82
C SER A 94 -1.30 -4.25 6.88
N VAL A 95 -1.36 -5.57 6.95
CA VAL A 95 -2.36 -6.36 6.22
C VAL A 95 -3.57 -6.56 7.11
N CYS A 96 -4.71 -6.10 6.61
CA CYS A 96 -5.96 -5.99 7.34
C CYS A 96 -7.03 -6.82 6.68
N ARG A 97 -7.91 -7.39 7.50
CA ARG A 97 -9.11 -8.09 7.05
C ARG A 97 -10.34 -7.36 7.56
N SER A 98 -11.20 -6.96 6.64
CA SER A 98 -12.53 -6.45 6.99
C SER A 98 -13.41 -7.58 7.49
N THR A 99 -14.12 -7.38 8.60
CA THR A 99 -15.02 -8.37 9.21
C THR A 99 -16.47 -8.24 8.75
N VAL A 100 -16.79 -7.16 8.03
CA VAL A 100 -18.16 -6.81 7.63
C VAL A 100 -18.37 -6.75 6.11
N GLY A 101 -17.29 -6.50 5.35
CA GLY A 101 -17.29 -6.45 3.89
C GLY A 101 -16.25 -7.40 3.30
N SER A 102 -16.59 -8.01 2.16
CA SER A 102 -15.74 -8.97 1.45
C SER A 102 -15.11 -8.40 0.18
N SER A 103 -15.70 -7.33 -0.36
CA SER A 103 -15.17 -6.60 -1.50
C SER A 103 -14.26 -5.48 -1.00
N VAL A 104 -13.13 -5.27 -1.68
CA VAL A 104 -12.17 -4.21 -1.39
C VAL A 104 -11.96 -3.39 -2.66
N LEU A 105 -11.93 -2.07 -2.53
CA LEU A 105 -11.68 -1.15 -3.64
C LEU A 105 -10.80 0.01 -3.18
N MET A 106 -9.68 0.23 -3.88
CA MET A 106 -8.96 1.51 -3.85
C MET A 106 -9.50 2.41 -4.96
N ILE A 107 -9.85 3.65 -4.63
CA ILE A 107 -10.37 4.64 -5.58
C ILE A 107 -9.36 5.79 -5.69
N PRO A 108 -8.64 5.94 -6.81
CA PRO A 108 -7.73 7.07 -7.02
C PRO A 108 -8.52 8.35 -7.30
N GLY A 109 -8.03 9.48 -6.80
CA GLY A 109 -8.65 10.80 -6.95
C GLY A 109 -9.85 11.07 -6.03
N LYS A 110 -10.06 10.25 -4.98
CA LYS A 110 -11.16 10.41 -4.01
C LYS A 110 -10.62 10.37 -2.59
N SER A 111 -11.24 11.12 -1.69
CA SER A 111 -11.00 11.08 -0.24
C SER A 111 -12.17 10.44 0.52
N SER A 112 -13.22 10.02 -0.19
CA SER A 112 -14.41 9.38 0.37
C SER A 112 -14.93 8.27 -0.53
N CYS A 113 -15.53 7.24 0.09
CA CYS A 113 -16.15 6.14 -0.60
C CYS A 113 -17.45 6.55 -1.30
N TYR A 114 -17.87 5.78 -2.31
CA TYR A 114 -19.21 5.91 -2.90
C TYR A 114 -20.28 5.36 -1.96
N ASP A 115 -21.54 5.73 -2.22
CA ASP A 115 -22.68 5.30 -1.42
C ASP A 115 -22.74 3.77 -1.28
N GLY A 116 -22.99 3.32 -0.06
CA GLY A 116 -23.04 1.90 0.29
C GLY A 116 -21.69 1.19 0.39
N TRP A 117 -20.57 1.92 0.31
CA TRP A 117 -19.24 1.43 0.65
C TRP A 117 -18.77 2.03 1.99
N SER A 118 -18.07 1.22 2.78
CA SER A 118 -17.51 1.63 4.08
C SER A 118 -16.07 2.08 3.93
N LEU A 119 -15.76 3.28 4.42
CA LEU A 119 -14.39 3.82 4.47
C LEU A 119 -13.51 2.96 5.39
N GLN A 120 -12.36 2.53 4.88
CA GLN A 120 -11.30 1.95 5.70
C GLN A 120 -10.26 3.00 6.02
N TYR A 121 -9.66 3.62 5.01
CA TYR A 121 -8.76 4.75 5.20
C TYR A 121 -8.66 5.58 3.92
N HIS A 122 -8.13 6.79 4.04
CA HIS A 122 -7.85 7.69 2.93
C HIS A 122 -6.47 8.31 3.09
N GLY A 123 -5.98 8.91 2.01
CA GLY A 123 -4.76 9.68 1.97
C GLY A 123 -4.37 9.99 0.54
N ASP A 124 -3.10 9.77 0.19
CA ASP A 124 -2.54 10.23 -1.08
C ASP A 124 -2.24 9.07 -2.02
N LEU A 125 -2.50 9.29 -3.31
CA LEU A 125 -2.12 8.35 -4.35
C LEU A 125 -0.62 8.50 -4.63
N VAL A 126 0.13 7.43 -4.43
CA VAL A 126 1.58 7.41 -4.66
C VAL A 126 1.99 6.28 -5.61
N ALA A 127 3.09 6.49 -6.34
CA ALA A 127 3.73 5.54 -7.25
C ALA A 127 5.22 5.92 -7.43
N GLY A 128 6.01 5.14 -8.15
CA GLY A 128 7.40 5.47 -8.47
C GLY A 128 7.52 6.69 -9.38
N TYR A 129 8.72 7.28 -9.38
CA TYR A 129 9.02 8.43 -10.22
C TYR A 129 8.95 8.06 -11.70
N TYR A 130 8.31 8.92 -12.49
CA TYR A 130 7.97 8.62 -13.89
C TYR A 130 9.21 8.39 -14.79
N ALA A 131 10.41 8.81 -14.37
CA ALA A 131 11.64 8.61 -15.12
C ALA A 131 12.48 7.41 -14.64
N HIS A 132 12.04 6.69 -13.61
CA HIS A 132 12.70 5.46 -13.15
C HIS A 132 12.46 4.29 -14.13
N LYS A 133 13.43 3.38 -14.23
CA LYS A 133 13.33 2.22 -15.14
C LYS A 133 12.33 1.17 -14.64
N ALA A 134 12.24 0.97 -13.34
CA ALA A 134 11.31 0.03 -12.75
C ALA A 134 9.89 0.62 -12.76
N ALA A 135 8.94 -0.18 -13.26
CA ALA A 135 7.54 0.14 -13.10
C ALA A 135 7.10 0.03 -11.62
N THR A 136 6.01 0.69 -11.28
CA THR A 136 5.42 0.63 -9.94
C THR A 136 3.90 0.52 -9.99
N GLN A 137 3.31 -0.11 -8.99
CA GLN A 137 1.87 -0.04 -8.75
C GLN A 137 1.49 1.29 -8.09
N TYR A 138 0.27 1.78 -8.34
CA TYR A 138 -0.34 2.83 -7.53
C TYR A 138 -0.83 2.28 -6.18
N ILE A 139 -0.45 2.92 -5.08
CA ILE A 139 -0.95 2.60 -3.74
C ILE A 139 -1.58 3.83 -3.08
N CYS A 140 -2.48 3.59 -2.13
CA CYS A 140 -3.02 4.62 -1.25
C CYS A 140 -2.13 4.69 -0.01
N LEU A 141 -1.34 5.76 0.13
CA LEU A 141 -0.61 6.05 1.35
C LEU A 141 -1.58 6.68 2.36
N ASP A 142 -1.63 6.18 3.59
CA ASP A 142 -2.49 6.73 4.64
C ASP A 142 -2.11 8.19 4.94
N GLU A 143 -3.08 9.10 5.06
CA GLU A 143 -2.83 10.53 5.35
C GLU A 143 -1.99 10.75 6.64
N HIS A 144 -2.09 9.83 7.59
CA HIS A 144 -1.39 9.87 8.87
C HIS A 144 -0.26 8.84 8.91
N TYR A 145 0.47 8.71 7.80
CA TYR A 145 1.56 7.76 7.68
C TYR A 145 2.62 7.92 8.78
N GLU A 146 3.25 6.79 9.08
CA GLU A 146 4.27 6.55 10.09
C GLU A 146 5.54 6.03 9.42
N THR A 147 6.61 5.91 10.20
CA THR A 147 7.90 5.36 9.77
C THR A 147 8.28 4.14 10.64
N LEU A 148 9.24 3.35 10.16
CA LEU A 148 9.85 2.29 10.98
C LEU A 148 10.91 2.86 11.91
N THR A 149 11.02 2.33 13.13
CA THR A 149 12.03 2.75 14.11
C THR A 149 13.46 2.34 13.70
N ALA A 150 13.57 1.22 12.98
CA ALA A 150 14.79 0.80 12.30
C ALA A 150 14.52 0.93 10.79
N GLY A 151 15.32 1.74 10.09
CA GLY A 151 15.03 2.16 8.71
C GLY A 151 14.99 3.69 8.61
N GLN A 152 16.13 4.32 8.85
CA GLN A 152 16.32 5.79 8.88
C GLN A 152 17.52 6.19 8.01
N ASN A 153 18.03 5.26 7.21
CA ASN A 153 19.12 5.49 6.28
C ASN A 153 18.50 5.54 4.90
N ASN A 154 18.89 6.52 4.09
CA ASN A 154 18.54 6.50 2.68
C ASN A 154 19.38 5.41 1.98
N ASP A 155 18.76 4.26 1.77
CA ASP A 155 19.32 3.08 1.12
C ASP A 155 18.84 2.95 -0.34
N GLU A 156 18.01 3.88 -0.82
CA GLU A 156 17.56 4.05 -2.20
C GLU A 156 16.76 2.84 -2.75
N GLY A 157 16.02 2.15 -1.89
CA GLY A 157 15.28 0.91 -2.20
C GLY A 157 14.09 1.04 -3.17
N LYS A 158 12.89 0.70 -2.68
CA LYS A 158 11.63 0.83 -3.43
C LYS A 158 11.05 2.23 -3.19
N LEU A 159 11.26 3.13 -4.14
CA LEU A 159 10.86 4.53 -4.00
C LEU A 159 9.43 4.79 -4.47
N PHE A 160 8.79 5.80 -3.87
CA PHE A 160 7.48 6.30 -4.26
C PHE A 160 7.36 7.82 -4.04
N TYR A 161 6.47 8.43 -4.81
CA TYR A 161 6.27 9.86 -4.93
C TYR A 161 4.77 10.16 -5.12
N PRO A 162 4.29 11.34 -4.68
CA PRO A 162 2.91 11.76 -4.90
C PRO A 162 2.56 11.87 -6.39
N VAL A 163 1.39 11.36 -6.77
CA VAL A 163 0.96 11.30 -8.18
C VAL A 163 0.24 12.56 -8.60
N LYS A 164 0.69 13.17 -9.71
CA LYS A 164 0.02 14.31 -10.34
C LYS A 164 -0.86 13.88 -11.52
N ALA A 165 -2.01 14.53 -11.67
CA ALA A 165 -2.84 14.44 -12.86
C ALA A 165 -2.20 15.17 -14.04
N VAL A 166 -2.18 14.52 -15.21
CA VAL A 166 -1.73 15.11 -16.48
C VAL A 166 -2.90 15.15 -17.44
N CYS A 167 -3.33 16.36 -17.81
CA CYS A 167 -4.46 16.55 -18.71
C CYS A 167 -4.13 16.16 -20.16
N GLY A 168 -5.18 15.84 -20.91
CA GLY A 168 -5.08 15.38 -22.30
C GLY A 168 -6.03 14.21 -22.48
N SER A 169 -5.49 12.99 -22.45
CA SER A 169 -6.33 11.78 -22.37
C SER A 169 -7.09 11.69 -21.05
N LEU A 170 -6.58 12.30 -19.98
CA LEU A 170 -7.33 12.53 -18.75
C LEU A 170 -8.21 13.78 -18.91
N ALA A 171 -9.51 13.62 -18.69
CA ALA A 171 -10.48 14.69 -18.80
C ALA A 171 -10.24 15.79 -17.74
N CYS A 172 -10.10 17.03 -18.20
CA CYS A 172 -9.92 18.20 -17.34
C CYS A 172 -10.84 19.34 -17.80
N PRO A 173 -11.92 19.67 -17.06
CA PRO A 173 -12.41 19.07 -15.80
C PRO A 173 -12.98 17.62 -15.96
N PRO A 174 -13.16 16.85 -14.86
CA PRO A 174 -13.11 17.25 -13.45
C PRO A 174 -11.71 17.19 -12.82
N TYR A 175 -10.71 16.59 -13.49
CA TYR A 175 -9.33 16.68 -13.03
C TYR A 175 -8.73 18.04 -13.36
N HIS A 176 -7.60 18.34 -12.71
CA HIS A 176 -6.86 19.58 -12.92
C HIS A 176 -5.40 19.24 -13.20
N ASN A 177 -4.84 19.86 -14.23
CA ASN A 177 -3.46 19.61 -14.63
C ASN A 177 -2.49 19.92 -13.48
N ASP A 178 -1.48 19.09 -13.31
CA ASP A 178 -0.40 19.31 -12.35
C ASP A 178 -0.90 19.41 -10.89
N ARG A 179 -2.01 18.73 -10.59
CA ARG A 179 -2.54 18.59 -9.22
C ARG A 179 -2.34 17.17 -8.71
N TYR A 180 -1.91 17.06 -7.46
CA TYR A 180 -1.75 15.79 -6.78
C TYR A 180 -3.11 15.12 -6.53
N LEU A 181 -3.12 13.79 -6.54
CA LEU A 181 -4.31 12.98 -6.39
C LEU A 181 -4.36 12.35 -5.01
N THR A 182 -5.50 12.47 -4.34
CA THR A 182 -5.80 11.68 -3.14
C THR A 182 -6.16 10.26 -3.53
N SER A 183 -6.32 9.38 -2.55
CA SER A 183 -6.97 8.08 -2.73
C SER A 183 -7.66 7.61 -1.47
N VAL A 184 -8.51 6.60 -1.63
CA VAL A 184 -9.30 6.03 -0.54
C VAL A 184 -9.41 4.52 -0.72
N VAL A 185 -9.36 3.78 0.38
CA VAL A 185 -9.65 2.34 0.41
C VAL A 185 -10.97 2.11 1.11
N CYS A 186 -11.84 1.36 0.43
CA CYS A 186 -13.22 1.11 0.80
C CYS A 186 -13.53 -0.38 0.81
N THR A 187 -14.51 -0.79 1.62
CA THR A 187 -15.03 -2.17 1.62
C THR A 187 -16.55 -2.23 1.50
N LYS A 188 -17.06 -3.37 1.06
CA LYS A 188 -18.49 -3.66 0.94
C LYS A 188 -18.81 -5.13 1.17
#